data_AF-A0A8T1WEH9-F1
#
_entry.id   AF-A0A8T1WEH9-F1
#
_cell.length_a   1.000
_cell.length_b   1.000
_cell.length_c   1.000
_cell.angle_alpha   90.00
_cell.angle_beta   90.00
_cell.angle_gamma   90.00
#
_symmetry.space_group_name_H-M   'P 1'
#
loop_
_entity.id
_entity.type
_entity.pdbx_description
1 polymer ?
#
loop_
_entity_poly.entity_id
_entity_poly.type
_entity_poly.pdbx_seq_one_letter_code
_entity_poly.pdbx_strand_id
1 'polypeptide(L)'
;MPRISSFVLITAFAMAASTASGFQSGSSGRVMWENNCDFYGNDYRSMRAIPDVCGDICAADSTCTHWAWNNYNGGTCWFKTGKRSAKTGNWGTNCGYVVSRSSQGQTQGQASTTSGLSSSEMGEMLARINAYRSQSGLPGLSMDNRLVSAAALHSQDQANNCKMTHAGSNGSRLGDRIKAQGYSFATAAENVAAGQTSVEQVMNSWWNSPGHRANLLGKDVANVGFAKVVNSGCSNYATYWTQDFGRLG
;
A
#
# COMPACT_ATOMS: atom_id res chain seq x y z
N MET A 1 0.49 7.27 64.67
CA MET A 1 1.11 7.13 63.34
C MET A 1 0.02 6.81 62.32
N PRO A 2 -0.47 7.76 61.51
CA PRO A 2 -1.41 7.44 60.44
C PRO A 2 -0.64 7.16 59.13
N ARG A 3 -0.98 6.05 58.46
CA ARG A 3 -0.47 5.67 57.15
C ARG A 3 -1.22 6.44 56.06
N ILE A 4 -0.48 7.19 55.24
CA ILE A 4 -0.97 7.83 54.02
C ILE A 4 -0.85 6.80 52.90
N SER A 5 -1.98 6.33 52.34
CA SER A 5 -2.00 5.57 51.10
C SER A 5 -2.41 6.49 49.96
N SER A 6 -1.45 6.78 49.10
CA SER A 6 -1.58 7.59 47.88
C SER A 6 -2.51 6.91 46.87
N PHE A 7 -3.56 7.61 46.46
CA PHE A 7 -4.34 7.26 45.28
C PHE A 7 -3.61 7.79 44.03
N VAL A 8 -3.16 6.87 43.17
CA VAL A 8 -2.65 7.21 41.84
C VAL A 8 -3.84 7.31 40.89
N LEU A 9 -4.21 8.53 40.50
CA LEU A 9 -5.16 8.77 39.42
C LEU A 9 -4.46 8.44 38.09
N ILE A 10 -4.83 7.33 37.45
CA ILE A 10 -4.44 7.03 36.08
C ILE A 10 -5.44 7.76 35.16
N THR A 11 -5.07 8.93 34.66
CA THR A 11 -5.80 9.60 33.59
C THR A 11 -5.59 8.83 32.28
N ALA A 12 -6.60 8.05 31.88
CA ALA A 12 -6.66 7.46 30.56
C ALA A 12 -6.92 8.56 29.52
N PHE A 13 -5.90 8.91 28.74
CA PHE A 13 -6.11 9.71 27.53
C PHE A 13 -6.78 8.83 26.47
N ALA A 14 -8.07 9.04 26.25
CA ALA A 14 -8.74 8.53 25.07
C ALA A 14 -8.14 9.24 23.83
N MET A 15 -7.31 8.53 23.07
CA MET A 15 -6.93 8.98 21.74
C MET A 15 -8.15 8.85 20.84
N ALA A 16 -8.80 9.99 20.57
CA ALA A 16 -9.80 10.07 19.51
C ALA A 16 -9.10 9.73 18.18
N ALA A 17 -9.44 8.57 17.61
CA ALA A 17 -9.06 8.24 16.24
C ALA A 17 -9.75 9.24 15.30
N SER A 18 -8.99 10.17 14.75
CA SER A 18 -9.47 11.07 13.72
C SER A 18 -9.81 10.28 12.47
N THR A 19 -11.11 10.05 12.23
CA THR A 19 -11.61 9.66 10.91
C THR A 19 -11.41 10.84 9.97
N ALA A 20 -10.26 10.92 9.32
CA ALA A 20 -9.98 12.00 8.38
C ALA A 20 -10.83 11.80 7.11
N SER A 21 -12.04 12.36 7.12
CA SER A 21 -12.82 12.66 5.93
C SER A 21 -12.23 13.91 5.28
N GLY A 22 -11.28 13.73 4.37
CA GLY A 22 -10.66 14.84 3.66
C GLY A 22 -9.54 14.39 2.74
N PHE A 23 -9.24 15.25 1.75
CA PHE A 23 -8.12 15.03 0.86
C PHE A 23 -6.80 14.94 1.64
N GLN A 24 -6.03 13.89 1.35
CA GLN A 24 -4.70 13.64 1.91
C GLN A 24 -3.63 13.77 0.82
N SER A 25 -2.40 14.05 1.24
CA SER A 25 -1.26 14.19 0.32
C SER A 25 -0.89 12.85 -0.30
N GLY A 26 -0.58 12.85 -1.60
CA GLY A 26 -0.11 11.69 -2.35
C GLY A 26 0.92 12.08 -3.40
N SER A 27 1.50 11.08 -4.08
CA SER A 27 2.46 11.32 -5.17
C SER A 27 3.63 12.22 -4.78
N SER A 28 4.18 12.03 -3.57
CA SER A 28 5.24 12.88 -3.01
C SER A 28 4.85 14.37 -2.93
N GLY A 29 3.59 14.65 -2.54
CA GLY A 29 3.06 16.01 -2.41
C GLY A 29 2.62 16.64 -3.73
N ARG A 30 2.66 15.89 -4.84
CA ARG A 30 2.20 16.39 -6.15
C ARG A 30 0.70 16.38 -6.30
N VAL A 31 0.01 15.50 -5.57
CA VAL A 31 -1.45 15.40 -5.62
C VAL A 31 -2.07 15.39 -4.23
N MET A 32 -3.34 15.77 -4.20
CA MET A 32 -4.23 15.55 -3.08
C MET A 32 -5.27 14.52 -3.51
N TRP A 33 -5.56 13.51 -2.68
CA TRP A 33 -6.48 12.42 -3.01
C TRP A 33 -7.36 12.03 -1.83
N GLU A 34 -8.51 11.41 -2.09
CA GLU A 34 -9.45 10.96 -1.05
C GLU A 34 -10.08 9.62 -1.45
N ASN A 35 -10.47 8.83 -0.46
CA ASN A 35 -11.27 7.62 -0.66
C ASN A 35 -12.75 7.97 -0.80
N ASN A 36 -13.49 7.06 -1.41
CA ASN A 36 -14.94 7.13 -1.60
C ASN A 36 -15.41 8.41 -2.31
N CYS A 37 -14.64 8.86 -3.32
CA CYS A 37 -14.95 10.07 -4.06
C CYS A 37 -14.78 9.92 -5.56
N ASP A 38 -15.46 10.81 -6.29
CA ASP A 38 -15.38 10.92 -7.74
C ASP A 38 -15.48 12.39 -8.17
N PHE A 39 -15.00 12.66 -9.38
CA PHE A 39 -15.22 13.91 -10.09
C PHE A 39 -15.99 13.58 -11.37
N TYR A 40 -17.23 14.02 -11.53
CA TYR A 40 -17.99 13.62 -12.71
C TYR A 40 -17.54 14.38 -13.97
N GLY A 41 -17.40 13.67 -15.09
CA GLY A 41 -17.11 14.21 -16.42
C GLY A 41 -15.67 14.66 -16.66
N ASN A 42 -15.45 15.34 -17.79
CA ASN A 42 -14.16 15.88 -18.26
C ASN A 42 -13.04 14.84 -18.48
N ASP A 43 -13.39 13.58 -18.66
CA ASP A 43 -12.46 12.50 -18.98
C ASP A 43 -11.87 12.70 -20.38
N TYR A 44 -10.55 12.83 -20.49
CA TYR A 44 -9.84 12.90 -21.77
C TYR A 44 -9.03 11.65 -22.07
N ARG A 45 -8.74 10.86 -21.02
CA ARG A 45 -7.99 9.61 -21.12
C ARG A 45 -8.38 8.70 -19.97
N SER A 46 -8.44 7.41 -20.23
CA SER A 46 -8.49 6.41 -19.17
C SER A 46 -7.39 5.38 -19.38
N MET A 47 -7.01 4.71 -18.29
CA MET A 47 -6.13 3.56 -18.36
C MET A 47 -6.42 2.60 -17.22
N ARG A 48 -6.15 1.31 -17.48
CA ARG A 48 -6.18 0.31 -16.43
C ARG A 48 -4.97 0.48 -15.52
N ALA A 49 -5.21 0.76 -14.25
CA ALA A 49 -4.19 1.00 -13.25
C ALA A 49 -4.80 0.94 -11.85
N ILE A 50 -3.97 0.91 -10.83
CA ILE A 50 -4.38 1.01 -9.42
C ILE A 50 -4.55 2.48 -9.00
N PRO A 51 -5.28 2.77 -7.92
CA PRO A 51 -5.57 4.15 -7.50
C PRO A 51 -4.32 5.00 -7.28
N ASP A 52 -3.28 4.41 -6.69
CA ASP A 52 -2.05 5.12 -6.32
C ASP A 52 -1.28 5.66 -7.53
N VAL A 53 -1.41 4.99 -8.67
CA VAL A 53 -0.73 5.35 -9.91
C VAL A 53 -1.46 6.49 -10.63
N CYS A 54 -2.77 6.64 -10.41
CA CYS A 54 -3.54 7.69 -11.06
C CYS A 54 -3.01 9.08 -10.71
N GLY A 55 -2.61 9.28 -9.44
CA GLY A 55 -2.02 10.53 -8.97
C GLY A 55 -0.70 10.86 -9.67
N ASP A 56 0.22 9.90 -9.76
CA ASP A 56 1.54 10.12 -10.35
C ASP A 56 1.45 10.40 -11.85
N ILE A 57 0.60 9.66 -12.57
CA ILE A 57 0.41 9.86 -14.01
C ILE A 57 -0.28 11.18 -14.28
N CYS A 58 -1.29 11.53 -13.49
CA CYS A 58 -1.96 12.82 -13.61
C CYS A 58 -0.99 13.98 -13.30
N ALA A 59 -0.13 13.85 -12.29
CA ALA A 59 0.87 14.87 -11.98
C ALA A 59 1.94 15.02 -13.08
N ALA A 60 2.27 13.94 -13.78
CA ALA A 60 3.24 13.94 -14.87
C ALA A 60 2.66 14.42 -16.23
N ASP A 61 1.34 14.37 -16.40
CA ASP A 61 0.65 14.84 -17.60
C ASP A 61 0.19 16.30 -17.42
N SER A 62 0.75 17.21 -18.21
CA SER A 62 0.40 18.64 -18.15
C SER A 62 -1.08 18.92 -18.48
N THR A 63 -1.75 18.01 -19.19
CA THR A 63 -3.16 18.09 -19.55
C THR A 63 -4.06 17.68 -18.38
N CYS A 64 -3.56 16.84 -17.48
CA CYS A 64 -4.32 16.37 -16.34
C CYS A 64 -4.37 17.43 -15.24
N THR A 65 -5.59 17.68 -14.75
CA THR A 65 -5.83 18.54 -13.59
C THR A 65 -6.35 17.73 -12.40
N HIS A 66 -7.09 16.67 -12.67
CA HIS A 66 -7.67 15.79 -11.67
C HIS A 66 -7.94 14.41 -12.25
N TRP A 67 -8.24 13.46 -11.37
CA TRP A 67 -8.45 12.08 -11.73
C TRP A 67 -9.47 11.43 -10.81
N ALA A 68 -10.07 10.36 -11.30
CA ALA A 68 -10.85 9.44 -10.49
C ALA A 68 -10.45 8.01 -10.83
N TRP A 69 -10.63 7.10 -9.90
CA TRP A 69 -10.35 5.69 -10.05
C TRP A 69 -11.55 4.89 -9.56
N ASN A 70 -11.92 3.85 -10.30
CA ASN A 70 -12.96 2.93 -9.88
C ASN A 70 -12.62 1.48 -10.28
N ASN A 71 -13.43 0.54 -9.81
CA ASN A 71 -13.25 -0.89 -10.07
C ASN A 71 -13.63 -1.34 -11.49
N TYR A 72 -13.93 -0.40 -12.41
CA TYR A 72 -14.22 -0.75 -13.79
C TYR A 72 -13.05 -1.54 -14.41
N ASN A 73 -13.36 -2.66 -15.07
CA ASN A 73 -12.38 -3.58 -15.67
C ASN A 73 -11.23 -4.00 -14.72
N GLY A 74 -11.49 -4.14 -13.43
CA GLY A 74 -10.47 -4.53 -12.45
C GLY A 74 -9.51 -3.41 -12.07
N GLY A 75 -9.95 -2.15 -12.19
CA GLY A 75 -9.24 -0.95 -11.77
C GLY A 75 -8.92 -0.04 -12.94
N THR A 76 -9.63 1.08 -13.06
CA THR A 76 -9.45 2.06 -14.14
C THR A 76 -9.25 3.46 -13.56
N CYS A 77 -8.13 4.11 -13.92
CA CYS A 77 -7.92 5.54 -13.76
C CYS A 77 -8.62 6.29 -14.90
N TRP A 78 -9.36 7.32 -14.54
CA TRP A 78 -10.07 8.24 -15.40
C TRP A 78 -9.44 9.62 -15.21
N PHE A 79 -8.58 10.02 -16.16
CA PHE A 79 -7.86 11.29 -16.13
C PHE A 79 -8.69 12.40 -16.75
N LYS A 80 -8.71 13.53 -16.06
CA LYS A 80 -9.61 14.64 -16.35
C LYS A 80 -8.85 15.93 -16.54
N THR A 81 -9.41 16.80 -17.37
CA THR A 81 -8.81 18.09 -17.72
C THR A 81 -9.75 19.25 -17.42
N GLY A 82 -9.23 20.48 -17.51
CA GLY A 82 -9.99 21.70 -17.27
C GLY A 82 -10.32 21.95 -15.79
N LYS A 83 -11.40 22.71 -15.56
CA LYS A 83 -11.85 23.06 -14.21
C LYS A 83 -12.39 21.81 -13.51
N ARG A 84 -11.89 21.56 -12.29
CA ARG A 84 -12.33 20.45 -11.45
C ARG A 84 -13.82 20.58 -11.13
N SER A 85 -14.59 19.54 -11.44
CA SER A 85 -16.00 19.45 -11.07
C SER A 85 -16.17 19.30 -9.55
N ALA A 86 -17.39 19.49 -9.05
CA ALA A 86 -17.68 19.28 -7.64
C ALA A 86 -17.41 17.81 -7.27
N LYS A 87 -16.73 17.58 -6.14
CA LYS A 87 -16.51 16.24 -5.59
C LYS A 87 -17.86 15.61 -5.27
N THR A 88 -18.11 14.41 -5.78
CA THR A 88 -19.23 13.56 -5.37
C THR A 88 -18.73 12.41 -4.50
N GLY A 89 -19.58 11.91 -3.60
CA GLY A 89 -19.28 10.71 -2.81
C GLY A 89 -19.62 9.46 -3.63
N ASN A 90 -18.68 8.52 -3.73
CA ASN A 90 -18.89 7.26 -4.44
C ASN A 90 -18.08 6.15 -3.75
N TRP A 91 -18.74 5.13 -3.22
CA TRP A 91 -18.08 4.11 -2.40
C TRP A 91 -17.19 3.17 -3.23
N GLY A 92 -15.98 2.92 -2.74
CA GLY A 92 -15.02 2.04 -3.41
C GLY A 92 -14.31 2.68 -4.61
N THR A 93 -14.35 4.01 -4.72
CA THR A 93 -13.60 4.80 -5.71
C THR A 93 -12.60 5.73 -5.02
N ASN A 94 -11.59 6.18 -5.76
CA ASN A 94 -10.64 7.17 -5.27
C ASN A 94 -10.63 8.33 -6.24
N CYS A 95 -10.48 9.55 -5.75
CA CYS A 95 -10.33 10.71 -6.62
C CYS A 95 -9.25 11.62 -6.08
N GLY A 96 -8.63 12.38 -6.98
CA GLY A 96 -7.58 13.29 -6.60
C GLY A 96 -7.33 14.38 -7.62
N TYR A 97 -6.52 15.35 -7.25
CA TYR A 97 -6.18 16.49 -8.08
C TYR A 97 -4.73 16.91 -7.89
N VAL A 98 -4.16 17.46 -8.94
CA VAL A 98 -2.76 17.91 -8.95
C VAL A 98 -2.66 19.25 -8.23
N VAL A 99 -1.72 19.33 -7.28
CA VAL A 99 -1.39 20.57 -6.55
C VAL A 99 0.01 21.08 -6.86
N SER A 100 0.91 20.18 -7.28
CA SER A 100 2.24 20.54 -7.76
C SER A 100 2.66 19.62 -8.91
N ARG A 101 3.30 20.18 -9.93
CA ARG A 101 3.92 19.42 -11.03
C ARG A 101 5.43 19.30 -10.91
N SER A 102 6.05 20.13 -10.07
CA SER A 102 7.42 19.88 -9.64
C SER A 102 7.38 18.86 -8.50
N SER A 103 8.21 17.82 -8.61
CA SER A 103 8.67 17.11 -7.43
C SER A 103 9.50 18.12 -6.64
N GLN A 104 8.89 18.88 -5.73
CA GLN A 104 9.70 19.64 -4.79
C GLN A 104 10.53 18.62 -4.02
N GLY A 105 11.86 18.74 -4.12
CA GLY A 105 12.78 17.98 -3.31
C GLY A 105 12.41 18.18 -1.84
N GLN A 106 11.83 17.15 -1.23
CA GLN A 106 11.54 17.12 0.19
C GLN A 106 12.74 16.45 0.88
N THR A 107 13.67 17.30 1.30
CA THR A 107 14.45 17.07 2.52
C THR A 107 13.49 16.96 3.70
N GLN A 108 13.51 15.80 4.36
CA GLN A 108 13.07 15.51 5.74
C GLN A 108 11.75 16.15 6.23
N GLY A 109 10.71 15.32 6.41
CA GLY A 109 9.63 15.69 7.34
C GLY A 109 8.23 15.14 7.11
N GLN A 110 7.99 14.16 6.23
CA GLN A 110 6.80 13.28 6.29
C GLN A 110 6.99 12.13 5.30
N ALA A 111 7.32 10.94 5.82
CA ALA A 111 7.56 9.75 5.02
C ALA A 111 6.22 9.20 4.50
N SER A 112 5.79 9.63 3.31
CA SER A 112 4.92 8.76 2.49
C SER A 112 5.70 7.47 2.23
N THR A 113 5.32 6.39 2.90
CA THR A 113 6.01 5.10 2.78
C THR A 113 5.64 4.50 1.43
N THR A 114 6.44 4.82 0.40
CA THR A 114 6.27 4.22 -0.93
C THR A 114 6.70 2.76 -0.88
N SER A 115 6.06 1.91 -1.67
CA SER A 115 6.38 0.47 -1.75
C SER A 115 7.81 0.19 -2.24
N GLY A 116 8.55 1.21 -2.71
CA GLY A 116 9.86 1.10 -3.35
C GLY A 116 9.89 0.24 -4.62
N LEU A 117 8.71 -0.11 -5.15
CA LEU A 117 8.50 -0.77 -6.42
C LEU A 117 7.99 0.26 -7.45
N SER A 118 8.46 0.15 -8.68
CA SER A 118 7.84 0.84 -9.82
C SER A 118 6.47 0.24 -10.14
N SER A 119 5.63 0.99 -10.86
CA SER A 119 4.32 0.50 -11.30
C SER A 119 4.41 -0.74 -12.18
N SER A 120 5.47 -0.86 -13.01
CA SER A 120 5.73 -2.05 -13.80
C SER A 120 6.09 -3.26 -12.92
N GLU A 121 6.90 -3.07 -11.88
CA GLU A 121 7.24 -4.15 -10.95
C GLU A 121 6.02 -4.60 -10.14
N MET A 122 5.20 -3.67 -9.65
CA MET A 122 3.95 -4.03 -8.95
C MET A 122 2.98 -4.79 -9.87
N GLY A 123 2.84 -4.35 -11.12
CA GLY A 123 2.03 -5.03 -12.13
C GLY A 123 2.57 -6.42 -12.46
N GLU A 124 3.89 -6.58 -12.57
CA GLU A 124 4.55 -7.86 -12.81
C GLU A 124 4.33 -8.83 -11.64
N MET A 125 4.49 -8.37 -10.39
CA MET A 125 4.24 -9.19 -9.20
C MET A 125 2.79 -9.69 -9.17
N LEU A 126 1.82 -8.80 -9.41
CA LEU A 126 0.40 -9.16 -9.45
C LEU A 126 0.09 -10.15 -10.59
N ALA A 127 0.66 -9.95 -11.77
CA ALA A 127 0.47 -10.85 -12.91
C ALA A 127 1.04 -12.24 -12.62
N ARG A 128 2.25 -12.33 -12.05
CA ARG A 128 2.90 -13.61 -11.72
C ARG A 128 2.12 -14.40 -10.67
N ILE A 129 1.68 -13.76 -9.58
CA ILE A 129 0.91 -14.47 -8.57
C ILE A 129 -0.44 -14.94 -9.11
N ASN A 130 -1.12 -14.12 -9.91
CA ASN A 130 -2.40 -14.49 -10.51
C ASN A 130 -2.24 -15.59 -11.57
N ALA A 131 -1.10 -15.68 -12.25
CA ALA A 131 -0.78 -16.82 -13.11
C ALA A 131 -0.64 -18.12 -12.31
N TYR A 132 0.08 -18.12 -11.19
CA TYR A 132 0.18 -19.30 -10.30
C TYR A 132 -1.18 -19.74 -9.76
N ARG A 133 -2.02 -18.77 -9.36
CA ARG A 133 -3.37 -19.02 -8.86
C ARG A 133 -4.29 -19.58 -9.93
N SER A 134 -4.26 -19.01 -11.13
CA SER A 134 -5.03 -19.49 -12.29
C SER A 134 -4.66 -20.95 -12.64
N GLN A 135 -3.37 -21.28 -12.68
CA GLN A 135 -2.90 -22.66 -12.90
C GLN A 135 -3.38 -23.64 -11.82
N SER A 136 -3.71 -23.13 -10.63
CA SER A 136 -4.21 -23.91 -9.49
C SER A 136 -5.74 -23.86 -9.34
N GLY A 137 -6.46 -23.28 -10.31
CA GLY A 137 -7.92 -23.13 -10.28
C GLY A 137 -8.43 -22.16 -9.20
N LEU A 138 -7.59 -21.21 -8.76
CA LEU A 138 -7.91 -20.22 -7.74
C LEU A 138 -8.24 -18.85 -8.36
N PRO A 139 -9.16 -18.08 -7.74
CA PRO A 139 -9.44 -16.72 -8.19
C PRO A 139 -8.20 -15.83 -8.02
N GLY A 140 -8.02 -14.91 -8.96
CA GLY A 140 -6.98 -13.89 -8.88
C GLY A 140 -7.17 -12.96 -7.68
N LEU A 141 -6.06 -12.45 -7.16
CA LEU A 141 -6.04 -11.42 -6.12
C LEU A 141 -6.11 -10.03 -6.75
N SER A 142 -6.60 -9.07 -5.97
CA SER A 142 -6.53 -7.64 -6.25
C SER A 142 -5.59 -6.96 -5.27
N MET A 143 -4.87 -5.92 -5.71
CA MET A 143 -4.05 -5.15 -4.78
C MET A 143 -4.93 -4.34 -3.81
N ASP A 144 -4.49 -4.21 -2.55
CA ASP A 144 -5.10 -3.33 -1.56
C ASP A 144 -4.03 -2.41 -0.94
N ASN A 145 -4.26 -1.10 -1.02
CA ASN A 145 -3.29 -0.09 -0.60
C ASN A 145 -2.92 -0.18 0.88
N ARG A 146 -3.82 -0.67 1.74
CA ARG A 146 -3.53 -0.83 3.17
C ARG A 146 -2.51 -1.94 3.41
N LEU A 147 -2.60 -3.02 2.63
CA LEU A 147 -1.61 -4.09 2.63
C LEU A 147 -0.29 -3.61 2.01
N VAL A 148 -0.33 -2.77 0.98
CA VAL A 148 0.88 -2.16 0.39
C VAL A 148 1.59 -1.27 1.42
N SER A 149 0.86 -0.41 2.13
CA SER A 149 1.42 0.46 3.17
C SER A 149 2.03 -0.35 4.32
N ALA A 150 1.36 -1.43 4.75
CA ALA A 150 1.89 -2.33 5.77
C ALA A 150 3.19 -3.03 5.31
N ALA A 151 3.19 -3.56 4.08
CA ALA A 151 4.36 -4.19 3.49
C ALA A 151 5.53 -3.19 3.33
N ALA A 152 5.26 -1.94 2.96
CA ALA A 152 6.27 -0.89 2.80
C ALA A 152 6.92 -0.53 4.13
N LEU A 153 6.12 -0.32 5.17
CA LEU A 153 6.62 -0.06 6.53
C LEU A 153 7.44 -1.24 7.06
N HIS A 154 7.00 -2.47 6.79
CA HIS A 154 7.72 -3.66 7.23
C HIS A 154 9.03 -3.87 6.48
N SER A 155 9.06 -3.70 5.16
CA SER A 155 10.30 -3.73 4.38
C SER A 155 11.28 -2.63 4.81
N GLN A 156 10.79 -1.44 5.16
CA GLN A 156 11.62 -0.36 5.69
C GLN A 156 12.19 -0.71 7.07
N ASP A 157 11.40 -1.31 7.95
CA ASP A 157 11.85 -1.78 9.26
C ASP A 157 12.94 -2.86 9.13
N GLN A 158 12.72 -3.86 8.26
CA GLN A 158 13.71 -4.89 7.95
C GLN A 158 15.01 -4.29 7.40
N ALA A 159 14.92 -3.31 6.50
CA ALA A 159 16.07 -2.62 5.94
C ALA A 159 16.81 -1.75 6.96
N ASN A 160 16.11 -1.08 7.87
CA ASN A 160 16.72 -0.27 8.93
C ASN A 160 17.47 -1.13 9.95
N ASN A 161 16.98 -2.35 10.19
CA ASN A 161 17.58 -3.29 11.13
C ASN A 161 18.48 -4.33 10.45
N CYS A 162 18.68 -4.23 9.14
CA CYS A 162 19.44 -5.18 8.32
C CYS A 162 19.08 -6.66 8.57
N LYS A 163 17.79 -6.95 8.74
CA LYS A 163 17.29 -8.25 9.19
C LYS A 163 15.98 -8.62 8.51
N MET A 164 15.97 -9.75 7.81
CA MET A 164 14.74 -10.34 7.28
C MET A 164 13.99 -11.09 8.40
N THR A 165 12.73 -10.73 8.63
CA THR A 165 11.90 -11.34 9.68
C THR A 165 10.42 -11.02 9.49
N HIS A 166 9.54 -11.87 10.02
CA HIS A 166 8.09 -11.60 10.06
C HIS A 166 7.67 -10.64 11.19
N ALA A 167 8.47 -10.54 12.26
CA ALA A 167 8.19 -9.65 13.39
C ALA A 167 8.81 -8.28 13.13
N GLY A 168 8.06 -7.21 13.39
CA GLY A 168 8.63 -5.87 13.40
C GLY A 168 9.62 -5.71 14.56
N SER A 169 10.57 -4.79 14.44
CA SER A 169 11.55 -4.45 15.48
C SER A 169 10.90 -4.00 16.81
N ASN A 170 9.68 -3.46 16.73
CA ASN A 170 8.83 -3.09 17.86
C ASN A 170 8.00 -4.26 18.43
N GLY A 171 8.18 -5.48 17.93
CA GLY A 171 7.41 -6.67 18.34
C GLY A 171 6.08 -6.87 17.61
N SER A 172 5.69 -5.97 16.70
CA SER A 172 4.45 -6.11 15.93
C SER A 172 4.46 -7.34 15.03
N ARG A 173 3.29 -7.98 14.89
CA ARG A 173 3.05 -9.06 13.92
C ARG A 173 2.29 -8.52 12.71
N LEU A 174 2.22 -9.30 11.63
CA LEU A 174 1.47 -8.96 10.42
C LEU A 174 0.10 -8.37 10.73
N GLY A 175 -0.68 -9.06 11.57
CA GLY A 175 -2.04 -8.64 11.93
C GLY A 175 -2.09 -7.25 12.57
N ASP A 176 -1.11 -6.91 13.41
CA ASP A 176 -1.02 -5.58 14.03
C ASP A 176 -0.71 -4.52 12.97
N ARG A 177 0.24 -4.83 12.06
CA ARG A 177 0.68 -3.92 11.00
C ARG A 177 -0.46 -3.60 10.02
N ILE A 178 -1.16 -4.61 9.52
CA ILE A 178 -2.25 -4.38 8.54
C ILE A 178 -3.49 -3.74 9.19
N LYS A 179 -3.80 -4.06 10.45
CA LYS A 179 -4.86 -3.35 11.21
C LYS A 179 -4.52 -1.88 11.44
N ALA A 180 -3.26 -1.55 11.72
CA ALA A 180 -2.82 -0.18 11.86
C ALA A 180 -2.99 0.65 10.56
N GLN A 181 -3.02 -0.01 9.40
CA GLN A 181 -3.36 0.62 8.11
C GLN A 181 -4.86 0.62 7.81
N GLY A 182 -5.72 0.21 8.74
CA GLY A 182 -7.17 0.16 8.57
C GLY A 182 -7.67 -1.06 7.77
N TYR A 183 -6.86 -2.12 7.63
CA TYR A 183 -7.28 -3.37 7.00
C TYR A 183 -7.88 -4.31 8.06
N SER A 184 -9.20 -4.25 8.25
CA SER A 184 -9.94 -5.20 9.10
C SER A 184 -10.03 -6.54 8.36
N PHE A 185 -9.34 -7.57 8.86
CA PHE A 185 -9.18 -8.84 8.16
C PHE A 185 -9.88 -10.00 8.83
N ALA A 186 -10.44 -10.89 8.01
CA ALA A 186 -10.86 -12.24 8.41
C ALA A 186 -9.70 -13.24 8.37
N THR A 187 -8.79 -13.07 7.40
CA THR A 187 -7.55 -13.86 7.29
C THR A 187 -6.42 -12.98 6.74
N ALA A 188 -5.19 -13.33 7.10
CA ALA A 188 -3.98 -12.68 6.59
C ALA A 188 -2.80 -13.66 6.56
N ALA A 189 -1.90 -13.46 5.61
CA ALA A 189 -0.65 -14.21 5.48
C ALA A 189 0.45 -13.29 4.96
N GLU A 190 1.73 -13.67 5.15
CA GLU A 190 2.86 -12.85 4.74
C GLU A 190 3.97 -13.73 4.15
N ASN A 191 4.57 -13.23 3.08
CA ASN A 191 5.86 -13.70 2.58
C ASN A 191 6.88 -12.57 2.74
N VAL A 192 8.06 -12.89 3.30
CA VAL A 192 9.21 -11.98 3.35
C VAL A 192 10.39 -12.59 2.58
N ALA A 193 11.27 -11.75 2.06
CA ALA A 193 12.53 -12.20 1.47
C ALA A 193 13.61 -11.11 1.57
N ALA A 194 14.86 -11.52 1.41
CA ALA A 194 15.98 -10.59 1.31
C ALA A 194 17.05 -11.10 0.34
N GLY A 195 17.71 -10.17 -0.35
CA GLY A 195 18.81 -10.42 -1.27
C GLY A 195 18.43 -10.57 -2.74
N GLN A 196 17.17 -10.85 -3.08
CA GLN A 196 16.72 -10.91 -4.48
C GLN A 196 16.71 -9.51 -5.09
N THR A 197 17.22 -9.39 -6.32
CA THR A 197 17.42 -8.10 -6.99
C THR A 197 16.34 -7.78 -8.03
N SER A 198 15.43 -8.73 -8.31
CA SER A 198 14.32 -8.55 -9.26
C SER A 198 13.03 -9.22 -8.78
N VAL A 199 11.90 -8.77 -9.37
CA VAL A 199 10.58 -9.38 -9.18
C VAL A 199 10.60 -10.87 -9.55
N GLU A 200 11.23 -11.23 -10.66
CA GLU A 200 11.36 -12.61 -11.07
C GLU A 200 12.06 -13.48 -10.01
N GLN A 201 13.20 -13.01 -9.50
CA GLN A 201 13.97 -13.76 -8.50
C GLN A 201 13.18 -13.97 -7.21
N VAL A 202 12.51 -12.93 -6.69
CA VAL A 202 11.74 -13.05 -5.44
C VAL A 202 10.50 -13.93 -5.61
N MET A 203 9.78 -13.79 -6.73
CA MET A 203 8.60 -14.60 -7.02
C MET A 203 8.96 -16.08 -7.23
N ASN A 204 10.06 -16.37 -7.93
CA ASN A 204 10.57 -17.73 -8.06
C ASN A 204 11.05 -18.31 -6.72
N SER A 205 11.68 -17.49 -5.86
CA SER A 205 12.13 -17.92 -4.52
C SER A 205 10.94 -18.30 -3.63
N TRP A 206 9.90 -17.47 -3.59
CA TRP A 206 8.66 -17.79 -2.86
C TRP A 206 7.93 -18.98 -3.46
N TRP A 207 7.86 -19.07 -4.79
CA TRP A 207 7.28 -20.23 -5.45
C TRP A 207 8.01 -21.50 -5.06
N ASN A 208 9.34 -21.53 -5.02
CA ASN A 208 10.10 -22.76 -4.70
C ASN A 208 10.15 -23.13 -3.22
N SER A 209 9.60 -22.29 -2.34
CA SER A 209 9.53 -22.55 -0.91
C SER A 209 8.13 -23.04 -0.51
N PRO A 210 7.96 -24.26 0.05
CA PRO A 210 6.63 -24.81 0.36
C PRO A 210 5.77 -23.90 1.25
N GLY A 211 6.35 -23.27 2.27
CA GLY A 211 5.63 -22.36 3.17
C GLY A 211 5.15 -21.10 2.45
N HIS A 212 6.03 -20.44 1.69
CA HIS A 212 5.66 -19.25 0.94
C HIS A 212 4.69 -19.56 -0.22
N ARG A 213 4.85 -20.71 -0.88
CA ARG A 213 3.94 -21.21 -1.91
C ARG A 213 2.53 -21.42 -1.36
N ALA A 214 2.40 -21.93 -0.12
CA ALA A 214 1.10 -22.09 0.52
C ALA A 214 0.37 -20.73 0.67
N ASN A 215 1.09 -19.65 0.97
CA ASN A 215 0.51 -18.30 1.02
C ASN A 215 0.09 -17.79 -0.37
N LEU A 216 0.93 -17.98 -1.41
CA LEU A 216 0.60 -17.62 -2.81
C LEU A 216 -0.72 -18.29 -3.27
N LEU A 217 -0.94 -19.52 -2.83
CA LEU A 217 -2.11 -20.36 -3.15
C LEU A 217 -3.19 -20.36 -2.06
N GLY A 218 -3.13 -19.42 -1.11
CA GLY A 218 -4.13 -19.30 -0.05
C GLY A 218 -5.54 -19.13 -0.64
N LYS A 219 -6.47 -20.03 -0.26
CA LYS A 219 -7.84 -20.02 -0.80
C LYS A 219 -8.70 -18.92 -0.21
N ASP A 220 -8.39 -18.50 1.01
CA ASP A 220 -9.19 -17.53 1.77
C ASP A 220 -8.75 -16.09 1.60
N VAL A 221 -7.67 -15.81 0.87
CA VAL A 221 -7.19 -14.45 0.61
C VAL A 221 -7.77 -13.91 -0.70
N ALA A 222 -8.08 -12.61 -0.73
CA ALA A 222 -8.62 -11.90 -1.90
C ALA A 222 -7.77 -10.68 -2.27
N ASN A 223 -7.00 -10.15 -1.33
CA ASN A 223 -6.19 -8.97 -1.47
C ASN A 223 -4.71 -9.26 -1.26
N VAL A 224 -3.86 -8.43 -1.87
CA VAL A 224 -2.40 -8.49 -1.70
C VAL A 224 -1.78 -7.09 -1.70
N GLY A 225 -0.66 -6.92 -1.00
CA GLY A 225 0.21 -5.76 -1.07
C GLY A 225 1.67 -6.20 -1.24
N PHE A 226 2.47 -5.39 -1.93
CA PHE A 226 3.88 -5.68 -2.19
C PHE A 226 4.75 -4.48 -1.83
N ALA A 227 5.95 -4.74 -1.31
CA ALA A 227 6.97 -3.71 -1.17
C ALA A 227 8.39 -4.27 -1.26
N LYS A 228 9.31 -3.41 -1.70
CA LYS A 228 10.75 -3.60 -1.81
C LYS A 228 11.46 -2.38 -1.23
N VAL A 229 12.41 -2.57 -0.34
CA VAL A 229 13.30 -1.49 0.13
C VAL A 229 14.75 -1.91 -0.07
N VAL A 230 15.56 -0.97 -0.58
CA VAL A 230 16.99 -1.17 -0.79
C VAL A 230 17.76 -0.35 0.24
N ASN A 231 18.63 -1.02 1.01
CA ASN A 231 19.60 -0.42 1.91
C ASN A 231 20.98 -1.05 1.68
N SER A 232 21.81 -0.40 0.85
CA SER A 232 23.18 -0.85 0.55
C SER A 232 24.14 -0.74 1.74
N GLY A 233 23.72 -0.17 2.87
CA GLY A 233 24.50 -0.11 4.11
C GLY A 233 24.47 -1.39 4.94
N CYS A 234 23.61 -2.36 4.59
CA CYS A 234 23.50 -3.62 5.30
C CYS A 234 24.54 -4.64 4.83
N SER A 235 25.22 -5.31 5.77
CA SER A 235 26.30 -6.26 5.47
C SER A 235 25.84 -7.57 4.81
N ASN A 236 24.60 -8.00 5.08
CA ASN A 236 24.10 -9.32 4.65
C ASN A 236 23.29 -9.22 3.35
N TYR A 237 22.30 -8.33 3.31
CA TYR A 237 21.40 -8.15 2.18
C TYR A 237 21.15 -6.67 1.94
N ALA A 238 21.24 -6.25 0.67
CA ALA A 238 20.93 -4.89 0.26
C ALA A 238 19.44 -4.68 -0.02
N THR A 239 18.66 -5.73 -0.28
CA THR A 239 17.25 -5.61 -0.70
C THR A 239 16.36 -6.44 0.22
N TYR A 240 15.23 -5.86 0.66
CA TYR A 240 14.23 -6.49 1.52
C TYR A 240 12.85 -6.41 0.87
N TRP A 241 12.11 -7.52 0.90
CA TRP A 241 10.81 -7.67 0.26
C TRP A 241 9.77 -8.12 1.27
N THR A 242 8.55 -7.58 1.11
CA THR A 242 7.36 -8.00 1.87
C THR A 242 6.20 -8.15 0.91
N GLN A 243 5.43 -9.22 1.07
CA GLN A 243 4.20 -9.51 0.35
C GLN A 243 3.12 -9.92 1.36
N ASP A 244 2.18 -9.02 1.59
CA ASP A 244 1.11 -9.18 2.56
C ASP A 244 -0.18 -9.59 1.86
N PHE A 245 -0.85 -10.59 2.40
CA PHE A 245 -2.12 -11.10 1.91
C PHE A 245 -3.24 -10.83 2.91
N GLY A 246 -4.46 -10.66 2.41
CA GLY A 246 -5.62 -10.55 3.28
C GLY A 246 -6.94 -10.88 2.60
N ARG A 247 -7.96 -11.08 3.43
CA ARG A 247 -9.38 -10.89 3.06
C ARG A 247 -10.03 -10.04 4.13
N LEU A 248 -10.82 -9.06 3.70
CA LEU A 248 -11.57 -8.21 4.62
C LEU A 248 -12.56 -9.04 5.46
N GLY A 249 -12.77 -8.60 6.70
CA GLY A 249 -13.64 -9.23 7.69
C GLY A 249 -14.41 -8.21 8.52
#